data_AF-A0A272EYK6-F1
#
_entry.id   AF-A0A272EYK6-F1
#
_cell.length_a   1.000
_cell.length_b   1.000
_cell.length_c   1.000
_cell.angle_alpha   90.00
_cell.angle_beta   90.00
_cell.angle_gamma   90.00
#
_symmetry.space_group_name_H-M   'P 1'
#
loop_
_entity.id
_entity.type
_entity.pdbx_description
1 polymer ?
#
loop_
_entity_poly.entity_id
_entity_poly.type
_entity_poly.pdbx_seq_one_letter_code
_entity_poly.pdbx_strand_id
1 'polypeptide(L)'
;MTVKCTRCRHQCPSSDWVNIPSKRFSGCTEKTCPKCGCRSYFDMTPQVAWCWASGLIEIGDQLPADAPDGGGAIEICAGPKFALKGTLAALARRGYEGQLLVPGVPEASGQRKKADALAAWLNWCAKGNGKKSSDGVVFSGGHA
;
A
#
# COMPACT_ATOMS: atom_id res chain seq x y z
N MET A 1 -4.48 -10.56 12.10
CA MET A 1 -4.36 -9.99 10.75
C MET A 1 -5.06 -10.89 9.74
N THR A 2 -5.59 -10.33 8.67
CA THR A 2 -6.08 -11.10 7.51
C THR A 2 -4.90 -11.49 6.64
N VAL A 3 -4.92 -12.69 6.07
CA VAL A 3 -3.89 -13.16 5.14
C VAL A 3 -4.51 -13.77 3.90
N LYS A 4 -3.80 -13.69 2.76
CA LYS A 4 -4.24 -14.25 1.48
C LYS A 4 -3.23 -15.30 1.03
N CYS A 5 -3.66 -16.55 0.86
CA CYS A 5 -2.78 -17.62 0.40
C CYS A 5 -2.19 -17.28 -0.98
N THR A 6 -0.86 -17.42 -1.13
CA THR A 6 -0.17 -17.12 -2.40
C THR A 6 -0.56 -18.07 -3.53
N ARG A 7 -0.91 -19.31 -3.20
CA ARG A 7 -1.30 -20.37 -4.14
C ARG A 7 -2.77 -20.28 -4.55
N CYS A 8 -3.68 -20.52 -3.61
CA CYS A 8 -5.12 -20.66 -3.91
C CYS A 8 -5.92 -19.36 -3.74
N ARG A 9 -5.28 -18.26 -3.32
CA ARG A 9 -5.89 -16.94 -3.09
C ARG A 9 -7.01 -16.91 -2.04
N HIS A 10 -7.20 -18.00 -1.28
CA HIS A 10 -8.11 -18.03 -0.14
C HIS A 10 -7.67 -16.99 0.91
N GLN A 11 -8.63 -16.18 1.37
CA GLN A 11 -8.43 -15.16 2.38
C GLN A 11 -9.08 -15.62 3.69
N CYS A 12 -8.34 -15.59 4.78
CA CYS A 12 -8.82 -15.91 6.12
C CYS A 12 -7.96 -15.21 7.18
N PRO A 13 -8.43 -15.09 8.43
CA PRO A 13 -7.59 -14.74 9.56
C PRO A 13 -6.34 -15.62 9.66
N SER A 14 -5.22 -15.04 10.08
CA SER A 14 -3.95 -15.78 10.31
C SER A 14 -4.04 -16.84 11.43
N SER A 15 -5.08 -16.78 12.25
CA SER A 15 -5.42 -17.79 13.27
C SER A 15 -5.92 -19.10 12.65
N ASP A 16 -6.55 -19.02 11.47
CA ASP A 16 -7.21 -20.17 10.82
C ASP A 16 -6.22 -21.03 10.04
N TRP A 17 -4.95 -20.60 9.99
CA TRP A 17 -3.86 -21.35 9.38
C TRP A 17 -3.42 -22.50 10.29
N VAL A 18 -3.41 -23.70 9.73
CA VAL A 18 -3.20 -24.95 10.47
C VAL A 18 -1.71 -25.19 10.67
N ASN A 19 -1.31 -25.52 11.90
CA ASN A 19 0.04 -25.98 12.22
C ASN A 19 0.19 -27.44 11.82
N ILE A 20 1.17 -27.73 10.97
CA ILE A 20 1.55 -29.10 10.60
C ILE A 20 3.01 -29.37 11.00
N PRO A 21 3.40 -30.61 11.31
CA PRO A 21 4.80 -30.95 11.54
C PRO A 21 5.68 -30.58 10.33
N SER A 22 6.81 -29.93 10.59
CA SER A 22 7.75 -29.58 9.54
C SER A 22 8.43 -30.84 9.00
N LYS A 23 8.50 -30.95 7.68
CA LYS A 23 9.29 -32.00 7.01
C LYS A 23 10.78 -31.70 6.99
N ARG A 24 11.17 -30.45 7.26
CA ARG A 24 12.57 -29.98 7.17
C ARG A 24 13.24 -29.92 8.53
N PHE A 25 12.49 -29.62 9.58
CA PHE A 25 13.02 -29.41 10.92
C PHE A 25 12.25 -30.27 11.92
N SER A 26 12.92 -31.28 12.48
CA SER A 26 12.34 -32.17 13.48
C SER A 26 11.88 -31.38 14.71
N GLY A 27 10.69 -31.69 15.24
CA GLY A 27 10.11 -31.01 16.40
C GLY A 27 9.55 -29.61 16.13
N CYS A 28 9.67 -29.08 14.90
CA CYS A 28 9.09 -27.79 14.53
C CYS A 28 7.75 -27.95 13.82
N THR A 29 6.90 -26.93 13.89
CA THR A 29 5.66 -26.84 13.12
C THR A 29 5.72 -25.69 12.12
N GLU A 30 5.00 -25.83 11.01
CA GLU A 30 4.84 -24.81 9.98
C GLU A 30 3.34 -24.50 9.83
N LYS A 31 2.99 -23.22 9.67
CA LYS A 31 1.63 -22.81 9.35
C LYS A 31 1.32 -23.05 7.87
N THR A 32 0.13 -23.58 7.59
CA THR A 32 -0.34 -23.83 6.23
C THR A 32 -1.75 -23.34 5.98
N CYS A 33 -2.01 -22.97 4.73
CA CYS A 33 -3.33 -22.61 4.26
C CYS A 33 -4.30 -23.79 4.44
N PRO A 34 -5.45 -23.60 5.12
CA PRO A 34 -6.40 -24.68 5.40
C PRO A 34 -7.02 -25.29 4.14
N LYS A 35 -7.03 -24.55 3.02
CA LYS A 35 -7.63 -25.01 1.76
C LYS A 35 -6.68 -25.84 0.89
N CYS A 36 -5.38 -25.52 0.89
CA CYS A 36 -4.46 -26.08 -0.12
C CYS A 36 -3.08 -26.49 0.39
N GLY A 37 -2.81 -26.35 1.70
CA GLY A 37 -1.53 -26.73 2.32
C GLY A 37 -0.34 -25.85 1.96
N CYS A 38 -0.54 -24.73 1.25
CA CYS A 38 0.52 -23.77 0.94
C CYS A 38 1.08 -23.12 2.22
N ARG A 39 2.40 -22.87 2.25
CA ARG A 39 3.14 -22.34 3.41
C ARG A 39 3.42 -20.83 3.35
N SER A 40 3.01 -20.15 2.28
CA SER A 40 3.24 -18.72 2.11
C SER A 40 1.93 -17.96 1.89
N TYR A 41 1.91 -16.73 2.40
CA TYR A 41 0.76 -15.83 2.33
C TYR A 41 1.21 -14.41 2.01
N PHE A 42 0.27 -13.63 1.49
CA PHE A 42 0.33 -12.19 1.44
C PHE A 42 -0.25 -11.61 2.72
N ASP A 43 0.45 -10.62 3.28
CA ASP A 43 -0.02 -9.82 4.40
C ASP A 43 -1.09 -8.83 3.91
N MET A 44 -2.34 -9.04 4.34
CA MET A 44 -3.48 -8.22 3.95
C MET A 44 -3.76 -7.11 4.98
N THR A 45 -2.84 -6.86 5.93
CA THR A 45 -3.00 -5.76 6.91
C THR A 45 -3.22 -4.45 6.15
N PRO A 46 -4.31 -3.71 6.42
CA PRO A 46 -4.56 -2.43 5.79
C PRO A 46 -3.44 -1.44 6.12
N GLN A 47 -3.01 -0.68 5.12
CA GLN A 47 -2.10 0.43 5.26
C GLN A 47 -2.61 1.62 4.45
N VAL A 48 -2.17 2.80 4.87
CA VAL A 48 -2.44 4.08 4.23
C VAL A 48 -1.12 4.65 3.74
N ALA A 49 -1.16 5.28 2.58
CA ALA A 49 -0.06 6.06 2.06
C ALA A 49 -0.48 7.52 1.96
N TRP A 50 0.46 8.41 2.24
CA TRP A 50 0.25 9.85 2.19
C TRP A 50 1.43 10.55 1.56
N CYS A 51 1.22 11.79 1.13
CA CYS A 51 2.28 12.67 0.68
C CYS A 51 2.38 13.95 1.51
N TRP A 52 3.61 14.43 1.64
CA TRP A 52 3.93 15.74 2.21
C TRP A 52 3.94 16.83 1.13
N ALA A 53 3.97 18.11 1.53
CA ALA A 53 4.10 19.24 0.61
C ALA A 53 5.41 19.24 -0.23
N SER A 54 6.40 18.45 0.19
CA SER A 54 7.61 18.17 -0.59
C SER A 54 7.38 17.20 -1.76
N GLY A 55 6.24 16.51 -1.78
CA GLY A 55 5.95 15.39 -2.66
C GLY A 55 6.45 14.05 -2.12
N LEU A 56 7.14 14.00 -0.97
CA LEU A 56 7.59 12.75 -0.36
C LEU A 56 6.40 11.88 0.03
N ILE A 57 6.42 10.61 -0.41
CA ILE A 57 5.41 9.62 -0.11
C ILE A 57 5.91 8.71 1.00
N GLU A 58 5.06 8.52 2.01
CA GLU A 58 5.27 7.57 3.10
C GLU A 58 4.09 6.61 3.22
N ILE A 59 4.32 5.50 3.91
CA ILE A 59 3.34 4.42 4.10
C ILE A 59 3.36 4.01 5.58
N GLY A 60 2.19 3.88 6.17
CA GLY A 60 2.04 3.40 7.54
C GLY A 60 0.67 2.79 7.80
N ASP A 61 0.44 2.44 9.05
CA ASP A 61 -0.82 1.79 9.45
C ASP A 61 -1.96 2.81 9.62
N GLN A 62 -1.62 4.09 9.85
CA GLN A 62 -2.56 5.20 9.99
C GLN A 62 -1.97 6.49 9.40
N LEU A 63 -2.83 7.41 8.96
CA LEU A 63 -2.44 8.74 8.54
C LEU A 63 -1.88 9.53 9.75
N PRO A 64 -0.73 10.21 9.62
CA PRO A 64 -0.19 11.01 10.71
C PRO A 64 -1.10 12.23 10.97
N ALA A 65 -1.11 12.70 12.23
CA ALA A 65 -1.84 13.89 12.61
C ALA A 65 -1.24 15.14 11.94
N ASP A 66 -2.09 16.12 11.64
CA ASP A 66 -1.65 17.41 11.11
C ASP A 66 -0.71 18.11 12.10
N ALA A 67 0.32 18.76 11.56
CA ALA A 67 1.24 19.53 12.37
C ALA A 67 0.57 20.82 12.90
N PRO A 68 1.00 21.34 14.06
CA PRO A 68 0.41 22.54 14.68
C PRO A 68 0.48 23.81 13.84
N ASP A 69 1.37 23.82 12.84
CA ASP A 69 1.58 24.92 11.89
C ASP A 69 0.63 24.85 10.67
N GLY A 70 -0.30 23.88 10.65
CA GLY A 70 -1.22 23.63 9.55
C GLY A 70 -0.62 22.79 8.42
N GLY A 71 0.60 22.27 8.58
CA GLY A 71 1.20 21.31 7.66
C GLY A 71 0.59 19.93 7.84
N GLY A 72 -0.20 19.47 6.87
CA GLY A 72 -0.85 18.16 6.91
C GLY A 72 -0.27 17.14 5.94
N ALA A 73 -0.39 15.87 6.29
CA ALA A 73 -0.20 14.77 5.36
C ALA A 73 -1.48 14.57 4.53
N ILE A 74 -1.34 14.51 3.21
CA ILE A 74 -2.49 14.27 2.33
C ILE A 74 -2.53 12.79 1.99
N GLU A 75 -3.61 12.11 2.36
CA GLU A 75 -3.84 10.72 1.97
C GLU A 75 -3.90 10.59 0.44
N ILE A 76 -3.13 9.65 -0.12
CA ILE A 76 -3.08 9.38 -1.56
C ILE A 76 -3.74 8.07 -1.95
N CYS A 77 -3.60 7.03 -1.12
CA CYS A 77 -4.23 5.73 -1.33
C CYS A 77 -4.19 4.86 -0.07
N ALA A 78 -5.07 3.87 -0.05
CA ALA A 78 -5.09 2.83 0.98
C ALA A 78 -5.17 1.45 0.32
N GLY A 79 -4.73 0.41 1.03
CA GLY A 79 -4.78 -0.95 0.53
C GLY A 79 -4.02 -1.94 1.40
N PRO A 80 -3.97 -3.22 1.00
CA PRO A 80 -3.27 -4.24 1.76
C PRO A 80 -1.74 -4.07 1.63
N LYS A 81 -1.04 -4.29 2.75
CA LYS A 81 0.42 -4.13 2.89
C LYS A 81 1.24 -4.82 1.80
N PHE A 82 0.85 -6.02 1.37
CA PHE A 82 1.58 -6.74 0.33
C PHE A 82 1.60 -6.04 -1.04
N ALA A 83 0.57 -5.24 -1.36
CA ALA A 83 0.39 -4.62 -2.67
C ALA A 83 0.74 -3.12 -2.66
N LEU A 84 0.41 -2.42 -1.58
CA LEU A 84 0.43 -0.95 -1.53
C LEU A 84 1.78 -0.35 -1.95
N LYS A 85 2.88 -0.79 -1.33
CA LYS A 85 4.23 -0.30 -1.64
C LYS A 85 4.66 -0.60 -3.08
N GLY A 86 4.33 -1.79 -3.59
CA GLY A 86 4.67 -2.20 -4.95
C GLY A 86 3.95 -1.35 -5.99
N THR A 87 2.65 -1.13 -5.79
CA THR A 87 1.83 -0.26 -6.64
C THR A 87 2.36 1.16 -6.64
N LEU A 88 2.65 1.74 -5.46
CA LEU A 88 3.21 3.09 -5.38
C LEU A 88 4.59 3.19 -6.04
N ALA A 89 5.47 2.21 -5.83
CA ALA A 89 6.80 2.22 -6.45
C ALA A 89 6.76 2.20 -7.99
N ALA A 90 5.70 1.64 -8.58
CA ALA A 90 5.50 1.62 -10.03
C ALA A 90 4.97 2.95 -10.59
N LEU A 91 4.24 3.74 -9.78
CA LEU A 91 3.52 4.94 -10.20
C LEU A 91 4.17 6.25 -9.75
N ALA A 92 4.97 6.19 -8.69
CA ALA A 92 5.68 7.32 -8.12
C ALA A 92 6.98 7.63 -8.89
N ARG A 93 7.43 8.88 -8.78
CA ARG A 93 8.78 9.27 -9.20
C ARG A 93 9.77 8.75 -8.16
N ARG A 94 10.91 8.20 -8.62
CA ARG A 94 11.99 7.79 -7.72
C ARG A 94 12.90 8.97 -7.43
N GLY A 95 13.11 9.25 -6.15
CA GLY A 95 14.15 10.13 -5.65
C GLY A 95 15.53 9.49 -5.76
N TYR A 96 16.57 10.31 -5.59
CA TYR A 96 17.97 9.88 -5.72
C TYR A 96 18.34 8.79 -4.71
N GLU A 97 17.84 8.89 -3.47
CA GLU A 97 18.09 7.91 -2.41
C GLU A 97 17.02 6.81 -2.35
N GLY A 98 16.26 6.64 -3.44
CA GLY A 98 15.19 5.63 -3.51
C GLY A 98 13.88 6.05 -2.81
N GLN A 99 13.73 7.32 -2.42
CA GLN A 99 12.45 7.84 -1.95
C GLN A 99 11.37 7.72 -3.03
N LEU A 100 10.11 7.57 -2.62
CA LEU A 100 8.96 7.69 -3.50
C LEU A 100 8.45 9.13 -3.45
N LEU A 101 8.32 9.76 -4.60
CA LEU A 101 7.86 11.14 -4.75
C LEU A 101 6.63 11.18 -5.65
N VAL A 102 5.66 12.04 -5.32
CA VAL A 102 4.52 12.33 -6.20
C VAL A 102 5.06 13.00 -7.48
N PRO A 103 4.80 12.46 -8.68
CA PRO A 103 5.22 13.08 -9.93
C PRO A 103 4.69 14.51 -10.08
N GLY A 104 5.58 15.46 -10.40
CA GLY A 104 5.23 16.86 -10.66
C GLY A 104 5.22 17.76 -9.41
N VAL A 105 5.10 17.20 -8.20
CA VAL A 105 5.10 17.99 -6.96
C VAL A 105 6.49 18.54 -6.60
N PRO A 106 7.58 17.75 -6.62
CA PRO A 106 8.92 18.26 -6.34
C PRO A 106 9.38 19.35 -7.33
N GLU A 107 8.88 19.34 -8.56
CA GLU A 107 9.27 20.25 -9.64
C GLU A 107 8.40 21.51 -9.73
N ALA A 108 7.22 21.51 -9.11
CA ALA A 108 6.26 22.60 -9.20
C ALA A 108 6.65 23.82 -8.34
N SER A 109 6.58 25.00 -8.94
CA SER A 109 6.77 26.28 -8.25
C SER A 109 5.49 26.76 -7.57
N GLY A 110 5.52 26.81 -6.22
CA GLY A 110 4.43 27.31 -5.40
C GLY A 110 3.37 26.25 -5.05
N GLN A 111 2.64 26.49 -3.96
CA GLN A 111 1.72 25.50 -3.38
C GLN A 111 0.56 25.14 -4.31
N ARG A 112 0.02 26.11 -5.07
CA ARG A 112 -1.10 25.85 -5.97
C ARG A 112 -0.73 24.87 -7.09
N LYS A 113 0.40 25.07 -7.76
CA LYS A 113 0.87 24.15 -8.81
C LYS A 113 1.18 22.77 -8.26
N LYS A 114 1.67 22.68 -7.01
CA LYS A 114 1.88 21.40 -6.32
C LYS A 114 0.55 20.66 -6.09
N ALA A 115 -0.47 21.37 -5.61
CA ALA A 115 -1.82 20.81 -5.46
C ALA A 115 -2.40 20.34 -6.80
N ASP A 116 -2.25 21.15 -7.86
CA ASP A 116 -2.70 20.80 -9.21
C ASP A 116 -1.98 19.53 -9.73
N ALA A 117 -0.67 19.43 -9.53
CA ALA A 117 0.12 18.25 -9.91
C ALA A 117 -0.31 16.98 -9.14
N LEU A 118 -0.52 17.11 -7.82
CA LEU A 118 -1.02 16.01 -7.00
C LEU A 118 -2.41 15.55 -7.46
N ALA A 119 -3.34 16.48 -7.68
CA ALA A 119 -4.70 16.16 -8.14
C ALA A 119 -4.68 15.47 -9.51
N ALA A 120 -3.86 15.95 -10.45
CA ALA A 120 -3.71 15.33 -11.76
C ALA A 120 -3.18 13.89 -11.66
N TRP A 121 -2.16 13.67 -10.81
CA TRP A 121 -1.60 12.34 -10.59
C TRP A 121 -2.61 11.38 -9.93
N LEU A 122 -3.30 11.83 -8.87
CA LEU A 122 -4.34 11.03 -8.19
C LEU A 122 -5.49 10.66 -9.13
N ASN A 123 -5.97 11.61 -9.93
CA ASN A 123 -7.01 11.36 -10.93
C ASN A 123 -6.57 10.35 -11.99
N TRP A 124 -5.30 10.38 -12.39
CA TRP A 124 -4.75 9.38 -13.29
C TRP A 124 -4.66 8.00 -12.63
N CYS A 125 -4.14 7.90 -11.41
CA CYS A 125 -4.05 6.65 -10.63
C CYS A 125 -5.45 6.04 -10.38
N ALA A 126 -6.44 6.87 -10.05
CA ALA A 126 -7.80 6.46 -9.72
C ALA A 126 -8.53 5.78 -10.89
N LYS A 127 -8.08 5.95 -12.14
CA LYS A 127 -8.58 5.17 -13.29
C LYS A 127 -8.35 3.66 -13.13
N GLY A 128 -7.45 3.26 -12.22
CA GLY A 128 -7.19 1.88 -11.85
C GLY A 128 -8.09 1.34 -10.73
N ASN A 129 -8.85 2.19 -10.04
CA ASN A 129 -9.66 1.79 -8.89
C ASN A 129 -10.72 0.76 -9.28
N GLY A 130 -11.00 -0.19 -8.38
CA GLY A 130 -11.97 -1.26 -8.59
C GLY A 130 -11.53 -2.37 -9.56
N LYS A 131 -10.41 -2.22 -10.27
CA LYS A 131 -9.88 -3.29 -11.12
C LYS A 131 -9.35 -4.43 -10.26
N LYS A 132 -9.64 -5.68 -10.67
CA LYS A 132 -9.12 -6.88 -9.99
C LYS A 132 -7.58 -6.89 -9.88
N SER A 133 -6.90 -6.28 -10.85
CA SER A 133 -5.44 -6.14 -10.87
C SER A 133 -4.88 -5.14 -9.87
N SER A 134 -5.72 -4.32 -9.21
CA SER A 134 -5.24 -3.40 -8.17
C SER A 134 -4.92 -4.10 -6.85
N ASP A 135 -5.27 -5.40 -6.74
CA ASP A 135 -5.07 -6.21 -5.54
C ASP A 135 -5.66 -5.58 -4.26
N GLY A 136 -6.66 -4.71 -4.41
CA GLY A 136 -7.34 -4.01 -3.32
C GLY A 136 -6.75 -2.64 -2.96
N VAL A 137 -5.75 -2.16 -3.71
CA VAL A 137 -5.27 -0.77 -3.58
C VAL A 137 -6.29 0.17 -4.22
N VAL A 138 -6.64 1.24 -3.50
CA VAL A 138 -7.60 2.27 -3.91
C VAL A 138 -6.97 3.64 -3.70
N PHE A 139 -6.89 4.43 -4.78
CA PHE A 139 -6.40 5.81 -4.75
C PHE A 139 -7.52 6.79 -4.42
N SER A 140 -7.17 7.82 -3.66
CA SER A 140 -8.03 8.95 -3.31
C SER A 140 -8.18 9.86 -4.54
N GLY A 141 -8.98 9.44 -5.52
CA GLY A 141 -9.29 10.23 -6.73
C GLY A 141 -10.31 11.34 -6.41
N GLY A 142 -10.06 12.55 -6.91
CA GLY A 142 -10.66 13.79 -6.43
C GLY A 142 -12.19 13.90 -6.50
N HIS A 143 -12.77 14.44 -5.43
CA HIS A 143 -13.80 15.46 -5.60
C HIS A 143 -13.12 16.67 -6.27
N ALA A 144 -13.60 17.02 -7.46
CA ALA A 144 -13.43 18.36 -8.00
C ALA A 144 -14.26 19.36 -7.18
#